data_AF-G8SJ50-F1
#
_entry.id   AF-G8SJ50-F1
#
_cell.length_a   1.000
_cell.length_b   1.000
_cell.length_c   1.000
_cell.angle_alpha   90.00
_cell.angle_beta   90.00
_cell.angle_gamma   90.00
#
_symmetry.space_group_name_H-M   'P 1'
#
loop_
_entity.id
_entity.type
_entity.pdbx_description
1 polymer ?
#
loop_
_entity_poly.entity_id
_entity_poly.type
_entity_poly.pdbx_seq_one_letter_code
_entity_poly.pdbx_strand_id
1 'polypeptide(L)'
;MPWTTLVCLPADTPPSDYAVQAELRLARAGLTAAGLLRHFPAVTRWRRGSLLLPLRGAAAGGPVARLQLDAMREGVHRLHWFRWQAWRQTVAGTPTAKPYWMFLDRHRAAPHRYEFARARTDYLSQPRIAAMRVYNAMPYRPFDLPTSHLEALQLGAETYTHLGWLSAVPGRALLDPDGLLLAQPDDRLDARLTYLEQANRCLNLLGRRDVLVAAVTEPRERG
;
A
#
# COMPACT_ATOMS: atom_id res chain seq x y z
N MET A 1 1.31 1.79 -13.28
CA MET A 1 1.15 2.78 -12.20
C MET A 1 2.40 2.77 -11.35
N PRO A 2 2.92 3.94 -10.95
CA PRO A 2 4.11 4.02 -10.11
C PRO A 2 3.86 3.41 -8.73
N TRP A 3 4.89 2.80 -8.16
CA TRP A 3 4.88 2.21 -6.82
C TRP A 3 5.51 3.17 -5.82
N THR A 4 4.94 3.24 -4.62
CA THR A 4 5.69 3.77 -3.46
C THR A 4 6.60 2.68 -2.96
N THR A 5 7.91 2.92 -3.01
CA THR A 5 8.93 2.01 -2.48
C THR A 5 9.63 2.67 -1.31
N LEU A 6 9.66 1.97 -0.18
CA LEU A 6 10.43 2.40 0.98
C LEU A 6 11.85 1.83 0.89
N VAL A 7 12.83 2.63 1.27
CA VAL A 7 14.23 2.24 1.32
C VAL A 7 14.73 2.44 2.75
N CYS A 8 15.21 1.35 3.36
CA CYS A 8 15.88 1.40 4.64
C CYS A 8 17.35 1.77 4.41
N LEU A 9 17.85 2.76 5.15
CA LEU A 9 19.26 3.16 5.14
C LEU A 9 19.85 3.01 6.54
N PRO A 10 21.15 2.65 6.66
CA PRO A 10 21.84 2.56 7.93
C PRO A 10 21.80 3.86 8.75
N ALA A 11 21.80 3.74 10.08
CA ALA A 11 21.74 4.85 11.03
C ALA A 11 22.88 5.89 10.91
N ASP A 12 24.02 5.49 10.38
CA ASP A 12 25.20 6.34 10.16
C ASP A 12 25.15 7.13 8.84
N THR A 13 24.13 6.91 8.01
CA THR A 13 23.95 7.67 6.77
C THR A 13 23.78 9.16 7.08
N PRO A 14 24.61 10.07 6.51
CA PRO A 14 24.45 11.50 6.69
C PRO A 14 23.13 12.00 6.08
N PRO A 15 22.42 12.98 6.70
CA PRO A 15 21.17 13.50 6.14
C PRO A 15 21.29 14.10 4.73
N SER A 16 22.46 14.64 4.36
CA SER A 16 22.75 15.14 3.02
C SER A 16 22.70 14.03 1.95
N ASP A 17 22.92 12.78 2.37
CA ASP A 17 23.17 11.67 1.47
C ASP A 17 21.94 10.74 1.34
N TYR A 18 20.87 10.98 2.13
CA TYR A 18 19.67 10.13 2.12
C TYR A 18 19.08 9.92 0.73
N ALA A 19 18.99 10.98 -0.08
CA ALA A 19 18.46 10.88 -1.44
C ALA A 19 19.36 10.01 -2.33
N VAL A 20 20.66 10.31 -2.34
CA VAL A 20 21.66 9.62 -3.19
C VAL A 20 21.78 8.16 -2.79
N GLN A 21 21.85 7.85 -1.49
CA GLN A 21 21.94 6.47 -1.01
C GLN A 21 20.66 5.69 -1.30
N ALA A 22 19.48 6.29 -1.14
CA ALA A 22 18.23 5.64 -1.50
C ALA A 22 18.19 5.29 -3.00
N GLU A 23 18.58 6.22 -3.86
CA GLU A 23 18.66 6.01 -5.31
C GLU A 23 19.66 4.91 -5.68
N LEU A 24 20.87 4.93 -5.09
CA LEU A 24 21.88 3.89 -5.31
C LEU A 24 21.38 2.50 -4.90
N ARG A 25 20.70 2.39 -3.74
CA ARG A 25 20.16 1.11 -3.29
C ARG A 25 19.03 0.62 -4.20
N LEU A 26 18.15 1.52 -4.66
CA LEU A 26 17.11 1.18 -5.64
C LEU A 26 17.71 0.68 -6.96
N ALA A 27 18.73 1.38 -7.48
CA ALA A 27 19.42 0.98 -8.71
C ALA A 27 20.07 -0.41 -8.58
N ARG A 28 20.70 -0.73 -7.43
CA ARG A 28 21.24 -2.06 -7.16
C ARG A 28 20.17 -3.17 -7.12
N ALA A 29 18.95 -2.84 -6.70
CA ALA A 29 17.81 -3.74 -6.74
C ALA A 29 17.16 -3.84 -8.14
N GLY A 30 17.68 -3.11 -9.13
CA GLY A 30 17.13 -3.05 -10.49
C GLY A 30 15.86 -2.19 -10.59
N LEU A 31 15.71 -1.18 -9.72
CA LEU A 31 14.60 -0.23 -9.73
C LEU A 31 15.10 1.17 -10.09
N THR A 32 14.32 1.88 -10.90
CA THR A 32 14.55 3.30 -11.20
C THR A 32 13.63 4.16 -10.35
N ALA A 33 14.21 5.15 -9.65
CA ALA A 33 13.43 6.14 -8.92
C ALA A 33 12.94 7.24 -9.89
N ALA A 34 11.63 7.41 -9.99
CA ALA A 34 11.02 8.55 -10.69
C ALA A 34 11.03 9.82 -9.84
N GLY A 35 11.21 9.69 -8.52
CA GLY A 35 11.34 10.82 -7.59
C GLY A 35 11.11 10.42 -6.14
N LEU A 36 11.25 11.38 -5.23
CA LEU A 36 10.99 11.20 -3.80
C LEU A 36 9.54 11.59 -3.45
N LEU A 37 8.93 10.86 -2.52
CA LEU A 37 7.55 11.07 -2.11
C LEU A 37 7.48 11.47 -0.63
N ARG A 38 6.77 12.57 -0.33
CA ARG A 38 6.47 12.96 1.07
C ARG A 38 5.43 12.03 1.67
N HIS A 39 5.89 10.86 2.09
CA HIS A 39 5.06 9.76 2.58
C HIS A 39 4.82 9.83 4.09
N PHE A 40 5.81 10.32 4.85
CA PHE A 40 5.80 10.20 6.30
C PHE A 40 5.36 11.51 6.96
N PRO A 41 4.35 11.51 7.84
CA PRO A 41 4.14 12.58 8.79
C PRO A 41 5.36 12.69 9.71
N ALA A 42 5.79 13.91 10.01
CA ALA A 42 7.02 14.17 10.73
C ALA A 42 6.90 15.40 11.62
N VAL A 43 7.56 15.36 12.78
CA VAL A 43 7.63 16.49 13.70
C VAL A 43 8.67 17.49 13.18
N THR A 44 8.21 18.56 12.54
CA THR A 44 9.08 19.54 11.86
C THR A 44 9.53 20.72 12.72
N ARG A 45 9.04 20.83 13.97
CA ARG A 45 9.20 22.05 14.79
C ARG A 45 10.61 22.30 15.33
N TRP A 46 11.42 21.27 15.60
CA TRP A 46 12.67 21.49 16.36
C TRP A 46 13.97 21.00 15.72
N ARG A 47 13.97 20.18 14.66
CA ARG A 47 15.20 19.72 13.97
C ARG A 47 14.92 19.26 12.54
N ARG A 48 14.75 20.21 11.60
CA ARG A 48 14.52 19.89 10.17
C ARG A 48 15.75 19.29 9.47
N GLY A 49 16.96 19.54 9.98
CA GLY A 49 18.22 19.14 9.33
C GLY A 49 18.42 17.63 9.16
N SER A 50 17.64 16.80 9.86
CA SER A 50 17.69 15.34 9.72
C SER A 50 16.51 14.75 8.95
N LEU A 51 15.67 15.58 8.31
CA LEU A 51 14.53 15.12 7.51
C LEU A 51 14.80 15.40 6.04
N LEU A 52 14.41 14.46 5.18
CA LEU A 52 14.49 14.61 3.73
C LEU A 52 13.22 15.26 3.19
N LEU A 53 13.37 16.37 2.46
CA LEU A 53 12.29 17.14 1.85
C LEU A 53 11.10 17.52 2.80
N PRO A 54 11.36 18.04 4.02
CA PRO A 54 10.28 18.35 4.96
C PRO A 54 9.40 19.51 4.47
N LEU A 55 8.09 19.30 4.40
CA LEU A 55 7.10 20.31 4.02
C LEU A 55 5.76 20.04 4.70
N ARG A 56 5.17 21.07 5.31
CA ARG A 56 3.81 21.03 5.91
C ARG A 56 3.54 19.81 6.82
N GLY A 57 4.52 19.44 7.65
CA GLY A 57 4.37 18.32 8.59
C GLY A 57 4.58 16.94 7.97
N ALA A 58 5.04 16.84 6.72
CA ALA A 58 5.43 15.59 6.08
C ALA A 58 6.90 15.65 5.62
N ALA A 59 7.51 14.49 5.43
CA ALA A 59 8.86 14.32 4.91
C ALA A 59 8.92 13.14 3.94
N ALA A 60 9.86 13.18 3.01
CA ALA A 60 10.17 12.06 2.14
C ALA A 60 11.03 11.00 2.84
N GLY A 61 11.66 11.35 3.95
CA GLY A 61 12.43 10.40 4.74
C GLY A 61 13.09 11.03 5.96
N GLY A 62 13.79 10.20 6.72
CA GLY A 62 14.54 10.59 7.90
C GLY A 62 14.65 9.45 8.92
N PRO A 63 15.31 9.70 10.06
CA PRO A 63 15.41 8.73 11.14
C PRO A 63 14.04 8.28 11.63
N VAL A 64 13.86 6.98 11.87
CA VAL A 64 12.60 6.38 12.32
C VAL A 64 11.99 7.13 13.49
N ALA A 65 12.78 7.52 14.50
CA ALA A 65 12.29 8.24 15.67
C ALA A 65 11.77 9.68 15.40
N ARG A 66 11.94 10.20 14.18
CA ARG A 66 11.43 11.51 13.75
C ARG A 66 10.16 11.40 12.90
N LEU A 67 9.87 10.20 12.40
CA LEU A 67 8.69 9.89 11.60
C LEU A 67 7.58 9.42 12.54
N GLN A 68 6.36 9.88 12.30
CA GLN A 68 5.21 9.54 13.16
C GLN A 68 4.52 8.27 12.63
N LEU A 69 5.26 7.16 12.61
CA LEU A 69 4.78 5.89 12.05
C LEU A 69 3.52 5.36 12.75
N ASP A 70 3.43 5.51 14.08
CA ASP A 70 2.24 5.13 14.85
C ASP A 70 1.03 5.99 14.48
N ALA A 71 1.22 7.30 14.30
CA ALA A 71 0.15 8.19 13.87
C ALA A 71 -0.35 7.85 12.46
N MET A 72 0.54 7.40 11.56
CA MET A 72 0.15 6.86 10.24
C MET A 72 -0.74 5.62 10.43
N ARG A 73 -0.30 4.67 11.24
CA ARG A 73 -1.01 3.42 11.50
C ARG A 73 -2.40 3.66 12.06
N GLU A 74 -2.52 4.50 13.09
CA GLU A 74 -3.80 4.88 13.66
C GLU A 74 -4.70 5.61 12.66
N GLY A 75 -4.14 6.52 11.87
CA GLY A 75 -4.89 7.26 10.85
C GLY A 75 -5.49 6.34 9.79
N VAL A 76 -4.69 5.41 9.27
CA VAL A 76 -5.13 4.46 8.25
C VAL A 76 -6.06 3.39 8.82
N HIS A 77 -5.86 2.97 10.07
CA HIS A 77 -6.79 2.10 10.81
C HIS A 77 -8.18 2.74 10.91
N ARG A 78 -8.26 4.00 11.38
CA ARG A 78 -9.53 4.76 11.44
C ARG A 78 -10.17 4.94 10.06
N LEU A 79 -9.38 5.25 9.03
CA LEU A 79 -9.88 5.36 7.65
C LEU A 79 -10.51 4.04 7.17
N HIS A 80 -9.85 2.91 7.41
CA HIS A 80 -10.38 1.60 7.04
C HIS A 80 -11.65 1.26 7.82
N TRP A 81 -11.75 1.66 9.09
CA TRP A 81 -12.97 1.49 9.88
C TRP A 81 -14.15 2.24 9.24
N PHE A 82 -13.99 3.54 8.97
CA PHE A 82 -15.02 4.34 8.32
C PHE A 82 -15.41 3.78 6.95
N ARG A 83 -14.41 3.35 6.17
CA ARG A 83 -14.65 2.73 4.87
C ARG A 83 -15.43 1.43 4.98
N TRP A 84 -15.15 0.59 5.98
CA TRP A 84 -15.91 -0.64 6.20
C TRP A 84 -17.37 -0.34 6.59
N GLN A 85 -17.60 0.66 7.45
CA GLN A 85 -18.97 1.06 7.83
C GLN A 85 -19.78 1.52 6.61
N ALA A 86 -19.19 2.39 5.77
CA ALA A 86 -19.82 2.82 4.54
C ALA A 86 -20.06 1.64 3.57
N TRP A 87 -19.07 0.75 3.41
CA TRP A 87 -19.23 -0.44 2.59
C TRP A 87 -20.38 -1.32 3.06
N ARG A 88 -20.45 -1.63 4.36
CA ARG A 88 -21.51 -2.47 4.95
C ARG A 88 -22.90 -1.92 4.63
N GLN A 89 -23.09 -0.60 4.74
CA GLN A 89 -24.35 0.05 4.39
C GLN A 89 -24.63 -0.04 2.89
N THR A 90 -23.64 0.28 2.05
CA THR A 90 -23.75 0.25 0.59
C THR A 90 -24.14 -1.12 0.04
N VAL A 91 -23.62 -2.20 0.62
CA VAL A 91 -23.83 -3.56 0.11
C VAL A 91 -24.93 -4.33 0.85
N ALA A 92 -25.64 -3.67 1.78
CA ALA A 92 -26.71 -4.29 2.55
C ALA A 92 -27.77 -4.90 1.60
N GLY A 93 -28.18 -6.14 1.90
CA GLY A 93 -29.14 -6.88 1.07
C GLY A 93 -28.58 -7.53 -0.20
N THR A 94 -27.31 -7.31 -0.54
CA THR A 94 -26.67 -8.01 -1.67
C THR A 94 -26.04 -9.34 -1.24
N PRO A 95 -26.06 -10.39 -2.08
CA PRO A 95 -25.32 -11.62 -1.80
C PRO A 95 -23.80 -11.36 -1.73
N THR A 96 -23.06 -12.23 -1.05
CA THR A 96 -21.60 -12.21 -1.03
C THR A 96 -21.07 -12.36 -2.47
N ALA A 97 -20.11 -11.51 -2.85
CA ALA A 97 -19.50 -11.56 -4.17
C ALA A 97 -18.20 -12.40 -4.14
N LYS A 98 -17.92 -13.04 -5.27
CA LYS A 98 -16.66 -13.70 -5.55
C LYS A 98 -15.59 -12.64 -5.89
N PRO A 99 -14.36 -12.78 -5.37
CA PRO A 99 -13.26 -11.89 -5.72
C PRO A 99 -12.86 -12.04 -7.20
N TYR A 100 -12.27 -10.98 -7.75
CA TYR A 100 -11.92 -10.92 -9.19
C TYR A 100 -11.00 -12.06 -9.64
N TRP A 101 -10.06 -12.47 -8.78
CA TRP A 101 -9.10 -13.52 -9.12
C TRP A 101 -9.76 -14.86 -9.45
N MET A 102 -10.94 -15.17 -8.90
CA MET A 102 -11.67 -16.40 -9.26
C MET A 102 -12.11 -16.42 -10.72
N PHE A 103 -12.52 -15.27 -11.25
CA PHE A 103 -12.91 -15.13 -12.66
C PHE A 103 -11.67 -15.16 -13.56
N LEU A 104 -10.57 -14.53 -13.11
CA LEU A 104 -9.30 -14.56 -13.82
C LEU A 104 -8.70 -15.97 -13.89
N ASP A 105 -8.76 -16.74 -12.81
CA ASP A 105 -8.25 -18.12 -12.79
C ASP A 105 -9.09 -19.05 -13.65
N ARG A 106 -10.41 -18.85 -13.69
CA ARG A 106 -11.28 -19.55 -14.64
C ARG A 106 -10.91 -19.23 -16.10
N HIS A 107 -10.55 -17.98 -16.40
CA HIS A 107 -10.08 -17.59 -17.72
C HIS A 107 -8.76 -18.27 -18.06
N ARG A 108 -7.78 -18.22 -17.15
CA ARG A 108 -6.47 -18.86 -17.33
C ARG A 108 -6.57 -20.37 -17.53
N ALA A 109 -7.49 -21.05 -16.86
CA ALA A 109 -7.70 -22.48 -17.01
C ALA A 109 -8.28 -22.89 -18.37
N ALA A 110 -9.03 -22.01 -19.04
CA ALA A 110 -9.66 -22.30 -20.33
C ALA A 110 -9.89 -21.02 -21.16
N PRO A 111 -8.81 -20.39 -21.68
CA PRO A 111 -8.89 -19.04 -22.24
C PRO A 111 -9.80 -18.94 -23.47
N HIS A 112 -9.89 -20.00 -24.27
CA HIS A 112 -10.75 -20.09 -25.45
C HIS A 112 -12.23 -20.35 -25.13
N ARG A 113 -12.56 -20.84 -23.92
CA ARG A 113 -13.95 -21.15 -23.50
C ARG A 113 -14.51 -20.09 -22.55
N TYR A 114 -13.64 -19.42 -21.82
CA TYR A 114 -13.98 -18.38 -20.87
C TYR A 114 -13.07 -17.17 -21.10
N GLU A 115 -13.45 -16.33 -22.06
CA GLU A 115 -12.66 -15.19 -22.48
C GLU A 115 -12.50 -14.13 -21.37
N PHE A 116 -11.43 -13.34 -21.45
CA PHE A 116 -11.15 -12.28 -20.48
C PHE A 116 -12.27 -11.23 -20.39
N ALA A 117 -12.85 -10.85 -21.54
CA ALA A 117 -13.99 -9.92 -21.57
C ALA A 117 -15.19 -10.47 -20.79
N ARG A 118 -15.47 -11.77 -20.93
CA ARG A 118 -16.52 -12.46 -20.17
C ARG A 118 -16.20 -12.50 -18.68
N ALA A 119 -14.96 -12.83 -18.30
CA ALA A 119 -14.52 -12.81 -16.90
C ALA A 119 -14.75 -11.46 -16.23
N ARG A 120 -14.43 -10.36 -16.95
CA ARG A 120 -14.68 -8.99 -16.49
C ARG A 120 -16.17 -8.71 -16.34
N THR A 121 -16.99 -9.06 -17.33
CA THR A 121 -18.44 -8.86 -17.30
C THR A 121 -19.08 -9.61 -16.14
N ASP A 122 -18.74 -10.89 -15.96
CA ASP A 122 -19.28 -11.72 -14.88
C ASP A 122 -18.88 -11.20 -13.49
N TYR A 123 -17.67 -10.67 -13.34
CA TYR A 123 -17.26 -10.04 -12.09
C TYR A 123 -18.06 -8.76 -11.80
N LEU A 124 -18.23 -7.90 -12.81
CA LEU A 124 -18.90 -6.61 -12.69
C LEU A 124 -20.42 -6.71 -12.55
N SER A 125 -21.02 -7.82 -13.00
CA SER A 125 -22.47 -8.07 -12.92
C SER A 125 -22.92 -8.52 -11.53
N GLN A 126 -21.99 -8.85 -10.63
CA GLN A 126 -22.33 -9.25 -9.26
C GLN A 126 -23.03 -8.09 -8.53
N PRO A 127 -24.22 -8.30 -7.91
CA PRO A 127 -24.99 -7.21 -7.31
C PRO A 127 -24.21 -6.36 -6.29
N ARG A 128 -23.36 -7.00 -5.48
CA ARG A 128 -22.48 -6.34 -4.52
C ARG A 128 -21.44 -5.42 -5.19
N ILE A 129 -20.84 -5.87 -6.30
CA ILE A 129 -19.90 -5.06 -7.09
C ILE A 129 -20.64 -3.91 -7.76
N ALA A 130 -21.83 -4.15 -8.30
CA ALA A 130 -22.66 -3.10 -8.87
C ALA A 130 -23.00 -2.02 -7.81
N ALA A 131 -23.41 -2.40 -6.61
CA ALA A 131 -23.68 -1.47 -5.50
C ALA A 131 -22.45 -0.63 -5.13
N MET A 132 -21.27 -1.25 -5.02
CA MET A 132 -20.01 -0.52 -4.78
C MET A 132 -19.70 0.48 -5.89
N ARG A 133 -19.96 0.13 -7.15
CA ARG A 133 -19.75 1.03 -8.30
C ARG A 133 -20.74 2.18 -8.32
N VAL A 134 -22.00 1.94 -7.97
CA VAL A 134 -23.02 2.99 -7.82
C VAL A 134 -22.57 3.98 -6.73
N TYR A 135 -22.14 3.50 -5.56
CA TYR A 135 -21.59 4.35 -4.53
C TYR A 135 -20.38 5.16 -5.03
N ASN A 136 -19.45 4.53 -5.75
CA ASN A 136 -18.29 5.21 -6.32
C ASN A 136 -18.63 6.19 -7.45
N ALA A 137 -19.85 6.14 -8.01
CA ALA A 137 -20.32 7.11 -8.99
C ALA A 137 -20.98 8.33 -8.34
N MET A 138 -21.33 8.26 -7.05
CA MET A 138 -21.94 9.39 -6.34
C MET A 138 -20.95 10.55 -6.16
N PRO A 139 -21.39 11.80 -6.36
CA PRO A 139 -20.58 12.98 -6.08
C PRO A 139 -20.36 13.15 -4.57
N TYR A 140 -19.28 13.84 -4.20
CA TYR A 140 -18.95 14.21 -2.80
C TYR A 140 -18.83 13.07 -1.79
N ARG A 141 -18.67 11.82 -2.23
CA ARG A 141 -18.35 10.72 -1.33
C ARG A 141 -17.01 10.98 -0.61
N PRO A 142 -16.90 10.67 0.69
CA PRO A 142 -15.70 10.97 1.46
C PRO A 142 -14.47 10.13 1.03
N PHE A 143 -14.72 8.96 0.45
CA PHE A 143 -13.69 8.05 -0.06
C PHE A 143 -14.33 7.03 -1.02
N ASP A 144 -13.50 6.39 -1.83
CA ASP A 144 -13.88 5.26 -2.66
C ASP A 144 -14.05 3.96 -1.86
N LEU A 145 -14.89 3.08 -2.40
CA LEU A 145 -14.98 1.65 -2.08
C LEU A 145 -14.26 0.84 -3.19
N PRO A 146 -12.94 0.65 -3.10
CA PRO A 146 -12.19 -0.07 -4.11
C PRO A 146 -12.64 -1.53 -4.18
N THR A 147 -13.00 -2.00 -5.38
CA THR A 147 -13.44 -3.39 -5.57
C THR A 147 -12.30 -4.39 -5.42
N SER A 148 -11.04 -3.95 -5.55
CA SER A 148 -9.84 -4.75 -5.20
C SER A 148 -9.76 -5.09 -3.71
N HIS A 149 -10.48 -4.36 -2.85
CA HIS A 149 -10.55 -4.65 -1.42
C HIS A 149 -11.72 -5.58 -1.06
N LEU A 150 -12.50 -6.07 -2.03
CA LEU A 150 -13.71 -6.86 -1.79
C LEU A 150 -13.47 -8.02 -0.82
N GLU A 151 -12.42 -8.80 -1.06
CA GLU A 151 -12.10 -9.98 -0.25
C GLU A 151 -11.91 -9.58 1.22
N ALA A 152 -11.07 -8.58 1.49
CA ALA A 152 -10.81 -8.09 2.84
C ALA A 152 -12.04 -7.45 3.50
N LEU A 153 -12.87 -6.73 2.74
CA LEU A 153 -14.11 -6.13 3.24
C LEU A 153 -15.10 -7.21 3.72
N GLN A 154 -15.20 -8.32 2.98
CA GLN A 154 -16.07 -9.46 3.30
C GLN A 154 -15.61 -10.26 4.52
N LEU A 155 -14.36 -10.13 4.96
CA LEU A 155 -13.84 -10.76 6.19
C LEU A 155 -14.28 -10.05 7.48
N GLY A 156 -14.91 -8.89 7.38
CA GLY A 156 -15.45 -8.15 8.53
C GLY A 156 -14.61 -6.95 8.94
N ALA A 157 -15.14 -6.21 9.92
CA ALA A 157 -14.65 -4.89 10.28
C ALA A 157 -13.21 -4.94 10.81
N GLU A 158 -12.98 -5.77 11.82
CA GLU A 158 -11.70 -5.87 12.51
C GLU A 158 -10.57 -6.25 11.56
N THR A 159 -10.76 -7.31 10.77
CA THR A 159 -9.79 -7.75 9.75
C THR A 159 -9.48 -6.64 8.75
N TYR A 160 -10.50 -5.93 8.26
CA TYR A 160 -10.28 -4.85 7.31
C TYR A 160 -9.55 -3.65 7.93
N THR A 161 -9.83 -3.34 9.19
CA THR A 161 -9.13 -2.28 9.91
C THR A 161 -7.67 -2.61 10.20
N HIS A 162 -7.38 -3.86 10.58
CA HIS A 162 -6.02 -4.34 10.80
C HIS A 162 -5.23 -4.42 9.49
N LEU A 163 -5.86 -4.81 8.38
CA LEU A 163 -5.24 -4.70 7.06
C LEU A 163 -4.83 -3.24 6.76
N GLY A 164 -5.71 -2.29 7.11
CA GLY A 164 -5.41 -0.86 7.04
C GLY A 164 -4.16 -0.49 7.84
N TRP A 165 -4.13 -0.87 9.12
CA TRP A 165 -3.01 -0.66 10.03
C TRP A 165 -1.69 -1.25 9.49
N LEU A 166 -1.73 -2.49 8.97
CA LEU A 166 -0.57 -3.16 8.39
C LEU A 166 -0.06 -2.46 7.14
N SER A 167 -0.96 -1.92 6.32
CA SER A 167 -0.62 -1.21 5.07
C SER A 167 -0.25 0.26 5.26
N ALA A 168 -0.29 0.78 6.48
CA ALA A 168 -0.19 2.21 6.72
C ALA A 168 1.21 2.78 6.44
N VAL A 169 2.26 2.06 6.85
CA VAL A 169 3.64 2.48 6.68
C VAL A 169 4.24 1.90 5.41
N PRO A 170 4.22 0.57 5.17
CA PRO A 170 4.81 0.00 3.96
C PRO A 170 4.18 0.59 2.70
N GLY A 171 5.01 0.85 1.70
CA GLY A 171 4.54 1.12 0.34
C GLY A 171 4.08 -0.16 -0.36
N ARG A 172 4.11 -0.16 -1.70
CA ARG A 172 3.95 -1.40 -2.49
C ARG A 172 5.21 -2.26 -2.51
N ALA A 173 6.35 -1.66 -2.18
CA ALA A 173 7.60 -2.37 -1.97
C ALA A 173 8.41 -1.74 -0.83
N LEU A 174 9.33 -2.53 -0.28
CA LEU A 174 10.27 -2.16 0.75
C LEU A 174 11.62 -2.81 0.43
N LEU A 175 12.68 -2.01 0.40
CA LEU A 175 14.06 -2.47 0.36
C LEU A 175 14.59 -2.48 1.79
N ASP A 176 14.90 -3.65 2.30
CA ASP A 176 15.32 -3.84 3.69
C ASP A 176 16.77 -3.36 3.94
N PRO A 177 17.25 -3.36 5.20
CA PRO A 177 18.62 -2.99 5.51
C PRO A 177 19.69 -3.83 4.80
N ASP A 178 19.40 -5.09 4.48
CA ASP A 178 20.31 -6.03 3.80
C ASP A 178 20.27 -5.88 2.26
N GLY A 179 19.29 -5.14 1.72
CA GLY A 179 19.11 -4.89 0.30
C GLY A 179 18.17 -5.88 -0.39
N LEU A 180 17.45 -6.70 0.36
CA LEU A 180 16.40 -7.55 -0.18
C LEU A 180 15.16 -6.70 -0.48
N LEU A 181 14.65 -6.84 -1.71
CA LEU A 181 13.43 -6.20 -2.15
C LEU A 181 12.21 -7.06 -1.81
N LEU A 182 11.42 -6.59 -0.86
CA LEU A 182 10.09 -7.10 -0.57
C LEU A 182 9.08 -6.31 -1.42
N ALA A 183 8.24 -6.98 -2.19
CA ALA A 183 7.23 -6.31 -3.02
C ALA A 183 5.91 -7.09 -3.03
N GLN A 184 4.80 -6.35 -3.09
CA GLN A 184 3.48 -6.95 -3.27
C GLN A 184 3.34 -7.47 -4.71
N PRO A 185 3.20 -8.79 -4.94
CA PRO A 185 3.29 -9.36 -6.28
C PRO A 185 2.00 -9.17 -7.09
N ASP A 186 0.83 -9.15 -6.46
CA ASP A 186 -0.46 -8.87 -7.10
C ASP A 186 -1.48 -8.34 -6.08
N ASP A 187 -2.74 -8.18 -6.49
CA ASP A 187 -3.81 -7.65 -5.64
C ASP A 187 -4.56 -8.75 -4.86
N ARG A 188 -4.10 -10.01 -4.86
CA ARG A 188 -4.71 -11.06 -4.04
C ARG A 188 -4.44 -10.82 -2.56
N LEU A 189 -5.40 -11.15 -1.71
CA LEU A 189 -5.31 -10.84 -0.29
C LEU A 189 -4.20 -11.62 0.41
N ASP A 190 -4.04 -12.91 0.10
CA ASP A 190 -3.00 -13.79 0.65
C ASP A 190 -1.59 -13.29 0.34
N ALA A 191 -1.34 -12.94 -0.93
CA ALA A 191 -0.05 -12.42 -1.37
C ALA A 191 0.24 -11.04 -0.75
N ARG A 192 -0.80 -10.19 -0.66
CA ARG A 192 -0.71 -8.89 0.03
C ARG A 192 -0.40 -9.06 1.51
N LEU A 193 -1.07 -9.98 2.21
CA LEU A 193 -0.83 -10.23 3.63
C LEU A 193 0.60 -10.74 3.86
N THR A 194 1.07 -11.68 3.04
CA THR A 194 2.45 -12.19 3.10
C THR A 194 3.47 -11.06 2.98
N TYR A 195 3.31 -10.16 2.00
CA TYR A 195 4.17 -8.99 1.85
C TYR A 195 4.08 -8.07 3.08
N LEU A 196 2.87 -7.75 3.55
CA LEU A 196 2.69 -6.83 4.68
C LEU A 196 3.27 -7.40 5.98
N GLU A 197 3.15 -8.70 6.23
CA GLU A 197 3.76 -9.36 7.38
C GLU A 197 5.30 -9.22 7.36
N GLN A 198 5.92 -9.51 6.22
CA GLN A 198 7.37 -9.39 6.04
C GLN A 198 7.83 -7.93 6.16
N ALA A 199 7.14 -7.00 5.50
CA ALA A 199 7.47 -5.58 5.54
C ALA A 199 7.33 -5.00 6.95
N ASN A 200 6.25 -5.34 7.68
CA ASN A 200 6.08 -4.89 9.06
C ASN A 200 7.12 -5.51 10.00
N ARG A 201 7.51 -6.77 9.80
CA ARG A 201 8.61 -7.39 10.55
C ARG A 201 9.91 -6.64 10.34
N CYS A 202 10.25 -6.32 9.09
CA CYS A 202 11.42 -5.50 8.77
C CYS A 202 11.36 -4.14 9.47
N LEU A 203 10.23 -3.42 9.36
CA LEU A 203 10.06 -2.10 9.98
C LEU A 203 10.19 -2.14 11.51
N ASN A 204 9.72 -3.21 12.15
CA ASN A 204 9.79 -3.38 13.60
C ASN A 204 11.21 -3.68 14.11
N LEU A 205 12.10 -4.17 13.25
CA LEU A 205 13.50 -4.42 13.57
C LEU A 205 14.38 -3.17 13.41
N LEU A 206 13.87 -2.12 12.76
CA LEU A 206 14.62 -0.87 12.59
C LEU A 206 14.82 -0.18 13.93
N GLY A 207 16.07 0.19 14.19
CA GLY A 207 16.46 1.04 15.28
C GLY A 207 15.94 2.46 15.11
N ARG A 208 15.85 3.19 16.23
CA ARG A 208 15.36 4.58 16.28
C ARG A 208 16.15 5.55 15.38
N ARG A 209 17.41 5.23 15.07
CA ARG A 209 18.32 6.04 14.26
C ARG A 209 18.40 5.58 12.81
N ASP A 210 17.92 4.37 12.50
CA ASP A 210 17.84 3.92 11.11
C ASP A 210 16.93 4.86 10.34
N VAL A 211 17.18 4.94 9.04
CA VAL A 211 16.58 5.95 8.19
C VAL A 211 15.65 5.27 7.21
N LEU A 212 14.45 5.84 7.07
CA LEU A 212 13.50 5.45 6.03
C LEU A 212 13.42 6.55 4.99
N VAL A 213 13.44 6.17 3.72
CA VAL A 213 13.19 7.07 2.58
C VAL A 213 12.09 6.49 1.72
N ALA A 214 11.14 7.33 1.29
CA ALA A 214 10.07 6.96 0.38
C ALA A 214 10.33 7.53 -1.01
N ALA A 215 10.35 6.64 -2.00
CA ALA A 215 10.52 6.95 -3.40
C ALA A 215 9.34 6.46 -4.23
N VAL A 216 9.15 7.10 -5.37
CA VAL A 216 8.27 6.66 -6.45
C VAL A 216 9.13 5.84 -7.40
N THR A 217 8.79 4.58 -7.63
CA THR A 217 9.53 3.70 -8.55
C THR A 217 8.61 3.11 -9.60
N GLU A 218 9.14 2.79 -10.77
CA GLU A 218 8.39 1.99 -11.73
C GLU A 218 8.39 0.51 -11.32
N PRO A 219 7.29 -0.23 -11.58
CA PRO A 219 7.30 -1.67 -11.40
C PRO A 219 8.35 -2.30 -12.31
N ARG A 220 9.16 -3.20 -11.77
CA ARG A 220 10.05 -4.02 -12.58
C ARG A 220 9.21 -4.77 -13.62
N GLU A 221 9.47 -4.56 -14.91
CA GLU A 221 8.87 -5.38 -15.96
C GLU A 221 9.24 -6.84 -15.66
N ARG A 222 8.23 -7.68 -15.43
CA ARG A 222 8.44 -9.12 -15.37
C ARG A 222 8.67 -9.57 -16.80
N GLY A 223 9.93 -9.83 -17.14
CA GLY A 223 10.27 -10.64 -18.32
C GLY A 223 9.71 -12.05 -18.21
#